data_AF-A0A817MR30-F1
#
_entry.id   AF-A0A817MR30-F1
#
_cell.length_a   1.000
_cell.length_b   1.000
_cell.length_c   1.000
_cell.angle_alpha   90.00
_cell.angle_beta   90.00
_cell.angle_gamma   90.00
#
_symmetry.space_group_name_H-M   'P 1'
#
loop_
_entity.id
_entity.type
_entity.pdbx_description
1 polymer ?
#
loop_
_entity_poly.entity_id
_entity_poly.type
_entity_poly.pdbx_seq_one_letter_code
_entity_poly.pdbx_strand_id
1 'polypeptide(L)'
;MYHVTSSHLRSSSNHHIRNALAMFWIKLKTNLSFRQIGSMFNIPGNGEDRRKRAADAFDSVRQCLIKNFVPRHLGVQHLTREDAKKQNTSFSIEFFWK
;
A
#
# COMPACT_ATOMS: atom_id res chain seq x y z
N MET A 1 -19.50 15.56 -4.49
CA MET A 1 -20.26 14.29 -4.50
C MET A 1 -19.30 13.23 -5.03
N TYR A 2 -18.76 12.25 -4.31
CA TYR A 2 -19.16 11.54 -3.09
C TYR A 2 -18.01 11.49 -2.06
N HIS A 3 -18.38 11.49 -0.79
CA HIS A 3 -17.49 11.31 0.36
C HIS A 3 -17.01 9.85 0.46
N VAL A 4 -15.70 9.64 0.47
CA VAL A 4 -15.09 8.42 1.03
C VAL A 4 -14.25 8.84 2.23
N THR A 5 -14.91 8.88 3.38
CA THR A 5 -14.32 9.12 4.70
C THR A 5 -13.59 7.86 5.17
N SER A 6 -12.29 7.79 4.89
CA SER A 6 -11.37 6.97 5.69
C SER A 6 -10.79 7.85 6.79
N SER A 7 -11.08 7.52 8.04
CA SER A 7 -10.70 8.27 9.26
C SER A 7 -9.19 8.37 9.53
N HIS A 8 -8.34 7.85 8.64
CA HIS A 8 -6.90 7.77 8.83
C HIS A 8 -6.09 8.64 7.87
N LEU A 9 -6.74 9.30 6.90
CA LEU A 9 -6.04 10.14 5.92
C LEU A 9 -6.73 11.50 5.82
N ARG A 10 -6.12 12.49 6.47
CA ARG A 10 -6.54 13.89 6.43
C ARG A 10 -6.45 14.40 4.99
N SER A 11 -7.61 14.57 4.36
CA SER A 11 -7.74 15.15 3.02
C SER A 11 -7.27 16.61 3.07
N SER A 12 -6.10 16.89 2.48
CA SER A 12 -5.79 18.22 1.95
C SER A 12 -5.87 18.14 0.42
N SER A 13 -6.35 19.22 -0.19
CA SER A 13 -6.82 19.34 -1.58
C SER A 13 -5.87 18.84 -2.69
N ASN A 14 -4.62 18.47 -2.37
CA ASN A 14 -3.62 18.01 -3.34
C ASN A 14 -2.95 16.65 -2.98
N HIS A 15 -3.40 15.99 -1.91
CA HIS A 15 -2.81 14.71 -1.44
C HIS A 15 -3.72 13.52 -1.79
N HIS A 16 -3.85 13.22 -3.09
CA HIS A 16 -4.60 12.05 -3.52
C HIS A 16 -3.87 10.76 -3.11
N ILE A 17 -4.62 9.76 -2.62
CA ILE A 17 -4.13 8.38 -2.35
C ILE A 17 -3.32 7.82 -3.52
N ARG A 18 -3.70 8.19 -4.75
CA ARG A 18 -2.99 7.85 -5.99
C ARG A 18 -1.54 8.36 -6.00
N ASN A 19 -1.29 9.55 -5.47
CA ASN A 19 0.05 10.12 -5.38
C ASN A 19 0.90 9.33 -4.37
N ALA A 20 0.33 8.95 -3.22
CA ALA A 20 1.04 8.13 -2.25
C ALA A 20 1.42 6.76 -2.83
N LEU A 21 0.51 6.11 -3.57
CA LEU A 21 0.79 4.84 -4.25
C LEU A 21 1.84 5.00 -5.36
N ALA A 22 1.77 6.08 -6.14
CA ALA A 22 2.77 6.38 -7.17
C ALA A 22 4.15 6.67 -6.56
N MET A 23 4.23 7.42 -5.46
CA MET A 23 5.45 7.64 -4.69
C MET A 23 6.05 6.34 -4.19
N PHE A 24 5.21 5.46 -3.65
CA PHE A 24 5.60 4.12 -3.21
C PHE A 24 6.20 3.31 -4.37
N TRP A 25 5.52 3.28 -5.52
CA TRP A 25 5.98 2.54 -6.69
C TRP A 25 7.29 3.09 -7.28
N ILE A 26 7.40 4.42 -7.41
CA ILE A 26 8.64 5.07 -7.86
C ILE A 26 9.79 4.76 -6.91
N LYS A 27 9.56 4.78 -5.59
CA LYS A 27 10.60 4.43 -4.62
C LYS A 27 11.07 2.98 -4.75
N LEU A 28 10.18 2.05 -5.09
CA LEU A 28 10.54 0.65 -5.30
C LEU A 28 11.27 0.40 -6.62
N LYS A 29 10.93 1.17 -7.67
CA LYS A 29 11.48 0.98 -9.02
C LYS A 29 12.75 1.81 -9.29
N THR A 30 13.04 2.78 -8.45
CA THR A 30 14.16 3.72 -8.65
C THR A 30 14.98 3.88 -7.37
N ASN A 31 16.24 4.29 -7.51
CA ASN A 31 17.10 4.61 -6.35
C ASN A 31 16.97 6.07 -5.89
N LEU A 32 15.80 6.70 -6.10
CA LEU A 32 15.60 8.10 -5.72
C LEU A 32 15.46 8.25 -4.20
N SER A 33 16.05 9.31 -3.67
CA SER A 33 15.85 9.72 -2.27
C SER A 33 14.42 10.24 -2.06
N PHE A 34 13.92 10.14 -0.82
CA PHE A 34 12.61 10.71 -0.47
C PHE A 34 12.53 12.22 -0.72
N ARG A 35 13.65 12.93 -0.67
CA ARG A 35 13.73 14.36 -1.02
C ARG A 35 13.49 14.62 -2.51
N GLN A 36 14.07 13.78 -3.38
CA GLN A 36 13.85 13.85 -4.83
C GLN A 36 12.40 13.47 -5.16
N ILE A 37 11.89 12.39 -4.58
CA ILE A 37 10.50 11.96 -4.77
C ILE A 37 9.54 13.05 -4.31
N GLY A 38 9.70 13.59 -3.10
CA GLY A 38 8.84 14.67 -2.64
C GLY A 38 8.93 15.92 -3.53
N SER A 39 10.04 16.13 -4.24
CA SER A 39 10.16 17.25 -5.20
C SER A 39 9.40 16.98 -6.48
N MET A 40 9.44 15.75 -7.01
CA MET A 40 8.65 15.32 -8.17
C MET A 40 7.15 15.45 -7.94
N PHE A 41 6.70 15.23 -6.72
CA PHE A 41 5.29 15.33 -6.33
C PHE A 41 4.90 16.71 -5.78
N ASN A 42 5.77 17.72 -5.92
CA ASN A 42 5.52 19.09 -5.47
C ASN A 42 5.08 19.19 -3.99
N ILE A 43 5.65 18.35 -3.11
CA ILE A 43 5.33 18.39 -1.68
C ILE A 43 5.88 19.70 -1.09
N PRO A 44 5.00 20.53 -0.49
CA PRO A 44 5.41 21.82 0.05
C PRO A 44 6.26 21.65 1.30
N GLY A 45 7.09 22.65 1.59
CA GLY A 45 8.00 22.69 2.74
C GLY A 45 9.47 22.75 2.34
N ASN A 46 10.34 22.89 3.33
CA ASN A 46 11.77 22.85 3.12
C ASN A 46 12.21 21.43 2.71
N GLY A 47 13.48 21.26 2.32
CA GLY A 47 13.94 19.97 1.80
C GLY A 47 13.91 18.82 2.82
N GLU A 48 13.84 19.10 4.12
CA GLU A 48 13.71 18.10 5.17
C GLU A 48 12.24 17.75 5.44
N ASP A 49 11.34 18.75 5.49
CA ASP A 49 9.89 18.54 5.58
C ASP A 49 9.37 17.69 4.43
N ARG A 50 9.87 17.99 3.23
CA ARG A 50 9.55 17.27 2.00
C ARG A 50 9.98 15.81 2.07
N ARG A 51 11.19 15.56 2.59
CA ARG A 51 11.73 14.22 2.79
C ARG A 51 10.89 13.43 3.78
N LYS A 52 10.54 14.03 4.93
CA LYS A 52 9.72 13.40 5.97
C LYS A 52 8.34 13.03 5.45
N ARG A 53 7.62 13.98 4.84
CA ARG A 53 6.28 13.73 4.27
C ARG A 53 6.29 12.64 3.19
N ALA A 54 7.35 12.57 2.38
CA ALA A 54 7.48 11.51 1.38
C ALA A 54 7.74 10.14 1.99
N ALA A 55 8.52 10.08 3.08
CA ALA A 55 8.72 8.85 3.85
C ALA A 55 7.42 8.42 4.54
N ASP A 56 6.69 9.34 5.18
CA ASP A 56 5.42 9.05 5.85
C ASP A 56 4.38 8.48 4.89
N ALA A 57 4.30 9.05 3.67
CA ALA A 57 3.42 8.55 2.62
C ALA A 57 3.81 7.13 2.17
N PHE A 58 5.12 6.86 2.02
CA PHE A 58 5.62 5.54 1.67
C PHE A 58 5.27 4.49 2.74
N ASP A 59 5.53 4.80 4.01
CA ASP A 59 5.26 3.90 5.12
C ASP A 59 3.76 3.66 5.32
N SER A 60 2.93 4.68 5.12
CA SER A 60 1.47 4.54 5.18
C SER A 60 0.96 3.55 4.13
N VAL A 61 1.45 3.65 2.89
CA VAL A 61 1.08 2.71 1.82
C VAL A 61 1.60 1.31 2.11
N ARG A 62 2.85 1.19 2.55
CA ARG A 62 3.45 -0.09 2.94
C ARG A 62 2.64 -0.79 4.01
N GLN A 63 2.28 -0.10 5.09
CA GLN A 63 1.46 -0.66 6.16
C GLN A 63 0.08 -1.08 5.67
N CYS A 64 -0.55 -0.27 4.82
CA CYS A 64 -1.84 -0.62 4.23
C CYS A 64 -1.77 -1.90 3.38
N LEU A 65 -0.71 -2.06 2.58
CA LEU A 65 -0.47 -3.27 1.78
C LEU A 65 -0.20 -4.47 2.68
N ILE A 66 0.65 -4.34 3.70
CA ILE A 66 0.94 -5.43 4.65
C ILE A 66 -0.32 -5.86 5.42
N LYS A 67 -1.20 -4.92 5.78
CA LYS A 67 -2.40 -5.22 6.56
C LYS A 67 -3.51 -5.83 5.70
N ASN A 68 -3.73 -5.30 4.48
CA ASN A 68 -4.94 -5.60 3.71
C ASN A 68 -4.68 -6.46 2.47
N PHE A 69 -3.49 -6.38 1.88
CA PHE A 69 -3.18 -7.04 0.62
C PHE A 69 -2.32 -8.29 0.81
N VAL A 70 -1.17 -8.17 1.49
CA VAL A 70 -0.20 -9.25 1.69
C VAL A 70 -0.83 -10.52 2.28
N PRO A 71 -1.63 -10.46 3.37
CA PRO A 71 -2.17 -11.67 3.97
C PRO A 71 -3.05 -12.43 2.99
N ARG A 72 -3.77 -11.69 2.13
CA ARG A 72 -4.74 -12.20 1.14
C ARG A 72 -4.13 -12.66 -0.19
N HIS A 73 -2.85 -12.42 -0.43
CA HIS A 73 -2.24 -12.68 -1.75
C HIS A 73 -0.83 -13.29 -1.67
N LEU A 74 -0.24 -13.40 -0.48
CA LEU A 74 1.07 -14.02 -0.25
C LEU A 74 0.91 -15.12 0.82
N GLY A 75 0.81 -16.37 0.36
CA GLY A 75 0.68 -17.57 1.20
C GLY A 75 -0.76 -18.06 1.38
N VAL A 76 -0.95 -19.21 2.03
CA VAL A 76 -2.26 -19.86 2.21
C VAL A 76 -3.03 -19.40 3.45
N GLN A 77 -2.47 -18.50 4.25
CA GLN A 77 -3.00 -18.13 5.58
C GLN A 77 -4.33 -17.36 5.51
N HIS A 78 -4.69 -16.79 4.37
CA HIS A 78 -5.98 -16.15 4.14
C HIS A 78 -7.06 -17.08 3.59
N LEU A 79 -6.69 -18.27 3.15
CA LEU A 79 -7.64 -19.24 2.63
C LEU A 79 -8.29 -19.94 3.82
N THR A 80 -9.56 -19.66 4.06
CA THR A 80 -10.35 -20.49 4.95
C THR A 80 -10.61 -21.84 4.26
N ARG A 81 -10.90 -22.88 5.05
CA ARG A 81 -11.24 -24.21 4.51
C ARG A 81 -12.40 -24.14 3.51
N GLU A 82 -13.37 -23.27 3.74
CA GLU A 82 -14.52 -23.08 2.87
C GLU A 82 -14.15 -22.35 1.55
N ASP A 83 -13.25 -21.37 1.62
CA ASP A 83 -12.72 -20.70 0.41
C ASP A 83 -11.87 -21.66 -0.44
N ALA A 84 -11.10 -22.53 0.20
CA ALA A 84 -10.28 -23.54 -0.45
C ALA A 84 -11.13 -24.58 -1.20
N LYS A 85 -12.23 -25.06 -0.59
CA LYS A 85 -13.20 -25.96 -1.25
C LYS A 85 -13.84 -25.35 -2.49
N LYS A 86 -14.06 -24.03 -2.49
CA LYS A 86 -14.75 -23.32 -3.58
C LYS A 86 -13.85 -23.04 -4.78
N GLN A 87 -12.54 -22.91 -4.58
CA GLN A 87 -11.60 -22.47 -5.64
C GLN A 87 -10.85 -23.59 -6.37
N ASN A 88 -10.99 -24.87 -5.97
CA ASN A 88 -10.42 -26.04 -6.68
C ASN A 88 -8.95 -25.85 -7.14
N THR A 89 -8.14 -25.12 -6.37
CA THR A 89 -6.73 -24.95 -6.66
C THR A 89 -5.98 -26.19 -6.19
N SER A 90 -5.04 -26.72 -6.97
CA SER A 90 -4.32 -27.97 -6.66
C SER A 90 -3.70 -27.98 -5.25
N PHE A 91 -3.30 -26.81 -4.74
CA PHE A 91 -2.78 -26.62 -3.38
C PHE A 91 -3.80 -26.89 -2.25
N SER A 92 -5.09 -26.71 -2.49
CA SER A 92 -6.15 -26.90 -1.48
C SER A 92 -6.38 -28.39 -1.14
N ILE A 93 -6.08 -29.28 -2.08
CA ILE A 93 -6.25 -30.73 -1.92
C ILE A 93 -5.14 -31.30 -1.03
N GLU A 94 -3.89 -30.88 -1.23
CA GLU A 94 -2.75 -31.45 -0.48
C GLU A 94 -2.67 -31.01 0.99
N PHE A 95 -3.12 -29.79 1.32
CA PHE A 95 -2.85 -29.20 2.63
C PHE A 95 -3.97 -29.43 3.68
N PHE A 96 -5.22 -29.63 3.24
CA PHE A 96 -6.38 -29.71 4.14
C PHE A 96 -7.03 -31.10 4.21
N TRP A 97 -6.50 -32.08 3.48
CA TRP A 97 -7.03 -33.47 3.43
C TRP A 97 -6.02 -34.53 3.88
N LYS A 98 -5.13 -34.18 4.82
CA LYS A 98 -4.45 -35.13 5.71
C LYS A 98 -5.06 -35.01 7.10
#